data_AF-A0A8T8HSX6-F1
#
_entry.id   AF-A0A8T8HSX6-F1
#
_cell.length_a   1.000
_cell.length_b   1.000
_cell.length_c   1.000
_cell.angle_alpha   90.00
_cell.angle_beta   90.00
_cell.angle_gamma   90.00
#
_symmetry.space_group_name_H-M   'P 1'
#
loop_
_entity.id
_entity.type
_entity.pdbx_description
1 polymer ?
#
loop_
_entity_poly.entity_id
_entity_poly.type
_entity_poly.pdbx_seq_one_letter_code
_entity_poly.pdbx_strand_id
1 'polypeptide(L)'
;VDPAKRLCVGAGINTHDYRERVPALLEAGVDALCFDSSDGYSDWQAEALAWVKENHPDVPTGGGNVVDGEAFAFLAEAGADFVKVGVGGGSICITRDQKGIGRCQSL
;
A
#
# COMPACT_ATOMS: atom_id res chain seq x y z
N VAL A 1 -13.05 16.80 -5.95
CA VAL A 1 -12.87 17.92 -5.01
C VAL A 1 -13.54 17.49 -3.72
N ASP A 2 -12.80 17.45 -2.62
CA ASP A 2 -13.32 17.01 -1.31
C ASP A 2 -14.42 17.97 -0.79
N PRO A 3 -15.15 17.65 0.29
CA PRO A 3 -16.16 18.55 0.87
C PRO A 3 -15.63 19.94 1.25
N ALA A 4 -14.31 20.07 1.47
CA ALA A 4 -13.61 21.31 1.78
C ALA A 4 -13.13 22.08 0.53
N LYS A 5 -13.54 21.66 -0.67
CA LYS A 5 -13.15 22.24 -1.96
C LYS A 5 -11.66 22.08 -2.32
N ARG A 6 -10.95 21.13 -1.72
CA ARG A 6 -9.54 20.82 -2.00
C ARG A 6 -9.42 19.66 -3.00
N LEU A 7 -8.23 19.53 -3.60
CA LEU A 7 -7.87 18.36 -4.41
C LEU A 7 -7.55 17.18 -3.49
N CYS A 8 -7.95 15.98 -3.89
CA CYS A 8 -7.60 14.76 -3.16
C CYS A 8 -6.12 14.42 -3.37
N VAL A 9 -5.42 14.06 -2.30
CA VAL A 9 -4.00 13.72 -2.31
C VAL A 9 -3.78 12.34 -1.67
N GLY A 10 -3.09 11.46 -2.39
CA GLY A 10 -2.60 10.18 -1.86
C GLY A 10 -1.08 10.18 -1.70
N ALA A 11 -0.56 9.45 -0.72
CA ALA A 11 0.88 9.31 -0.50
C ALA A 11 1.34 7.85 -0.41
N GLY A 12 2.49 7.56 -1.04
CA GLY A 12 3.20 6.30 -0.88
C GLY A 12 4.11 6.31 0.36
N ILE A 13 4.09 5.23 1.13
CA ILE A 13 4.90 5.04 2.36
C ILE A 13 5.58 3.67 2.36
N ASN A 14 6.67 3.52 3.12
CA ASN A 14 7.35 2.24 3.30
C ASN A 14 7.05 1.64 4.69
N THR A 15 7.56 0.45 4.98
CA THR A 15 7.34 -0.27 6.25
C THR A 15 8.43 -0.06 7.31
N HIS A 16 9.35 0.89 7.13
CA HIS A 16 10.47 1.16 8.04
C HIS A 16 10.22 2.40 8.92
N ASP A 17 9.88 3.55 8.32
CA ASP A 17 9.75 4.86 9.01
C ASP A 17 8.29 5.33 9.17
N TYR A 18 7.32 4.44 8.91
CA TYR A 18 5.90 4.78 8.85
C TYR A 18 5.34 5.42 10.13
N ARG A 19 5.87 5.08 11.31
CA ARG A 19 5.41 5.63 12.59
C ARG A 19 5.66 7.14 12.73
N GLU A 20 6.71 7.65 12.11
CA GLU A 20 7.02 9.08 12.09
C GLU A 20 6.42 9.75 10.85
N ARG A 21 6.45 9.04 9.72
CA ARG A 21 6.07 9.58 8.42
C ARG A 21 4.56 9.71 8.22
N VAL A 22 3.77 8.77 8.74
CA VAL A 22 2.31 8.80 8.62
C VAL A 22 1.74 10.05 9.31
N PRO A 23 2.05 10.34 10.60
CA PRO A 23 1.56 11.55 11.25
C PRO A 23 1.93 12.84 10.48
N ALA A 24 3.16 12.94 10.00
CA ALA A 24 3.62 14.12 9.25
C ALA A 24 2.87 14.31 7.92
N LEU A 25 2.56 13.23 7.21
CA LEU A 25 1.76 13.28 5.97
C LEU A 25 0.31 13.65 6.23
N LEU A 26 -0.28 13.16 7.32
CA LEU A 26 -1.64 13.51 7.72
C LEU A 26 -1.73 14.98 8.15
N GLU A 27 -0.75 15.48 8.89
CA GLU A 27 -0.65 16.91 9.23
C GLU A 27 -0.55 17.79 7.97
N ALA A 28 0.17 17.32 6.94
CA ALA A 28 0.24 17.99 5.63
C ALA A 28 -1.06 17.90 4.81
N GLY A 29 -2.05 17.13 5.26
CA GLY A 29 -3.38 17.04 4.64
C GLY A 29 -3.52 15.96 3.58
N VAL A 30 -2.75 14.86 3.66
CA VAL A 30 -2.96 13.67 2.81
C VAL A 30 -4.30 12.99 3.15
N ASP A 31 -5.03 12.57 2.11
CA ASP A 31 -6.35 11.94 2.24
C ASP A 31 -6.30 10.41 2.18
N ALA A 32 -5.25 9.81 1.61
CA ALA A 32 -5.10 8.36 1.52
C ALA A 32 -3.63 7.92 1.54
N LEU A 33 -3.37 6.74 2.09
CA LEU A 33 -2.02 6.16 2.21
C LEU A 33 -1.92 4.85 1.45
N CYS A 34 -0.75 4.57 0.87
CA CYS A 34 -0.47 3.30 0.22
C CYS A 34 0.93 2.82 0.59
N PHE A 35 1.02 1.63 1.20
CA PHE A 35 2.31 0.97 1.38
C PHE A 35 2.87 0.56 0.03
N ASP A 36 4.09 1.00 -0.25
CA ASP A 36 4.79 0.78 -1.50
C ASP A 36 5.90 -0.26 -1.31
N SER A 37 5.66 -1.46 -1.84
CA SER A 37 6.64 -2.53 -1.91
C SER A 37 6.53 -3.26 -3.25
N SER A 38 7.65 -3.84 -3.71
CA SER A 38 7.63 -4.78 -4.84
C SER A 38 6.89 -6.09 -4.52
N ASP A 39 6.83 -6.45 -3.24
CA ASP A 39 6.10 -7.60 -2.71
C ASP A 39 5.57 -7.25 -1.32
N GLY A 40 4.25 -7.16 -1.22
CA GLY A 40 3.56 -6.77 0.00
C GLY A 40 3.22 -7.94 0.91
N TYR A 41 3.39 -9.19 0.47
CA TYR A 41 3.06 -10.36 1.27
C TYR A 41 4.11 -10.59 2.36
N SER A 42 4.05 -9.77 3.42
CA SER A 42 5.06 -9.74 4.48
C SER A 42 4.46 -9.33 5.82
N ASP A 43 4.97 -9.90 6.90
CA ASP A 43 4.58 -9.55 8.27
C ASP A 43 4.80 -8.06 8.56
N TRP A 44 5.86 -7.47 8.01
CA TRP A 44 6.19 -6.06 8.16
C TRP A 44 5.08 -5.15 7.66
N GLN A 45 4.46 -5.51 6.53
CA GLN A 45 3.38 -4.72 5.97
C GLN A 45 2.07 -4.95 6.72
N ALA A 46 1.80 -6.19 7.16
CA ALA A 46 0.64 -6.46 8.00
C ALA A 46 0.70 -5.71 9.34
N GLU A 47 1.87 -5.71 10.00
CA GLU A 47 2.11 -4.93 11.23
C GLU A 47 1.96 -3.43 11.00
N ALA A 48 2.46 -2.91 9.88
CA ALA A 48 2.35 -1.50 9.56
C ALA A 48 0.90 -1.08 9.24
N LEU A 49 0.15 -1.91 8.51
CA LEU A 49 -1.28 -1.71 8.26
C LEU A 49 -2.07 -1.71 9.56
N ALA A 50 -1.87 -2.73 10.41
CA ALA A 50 -2.54 -2.84 11.70
C ALA A 50 -2.27 -1.61 12.57
N TRP A 51 -1.02 -1.14 12.62
CA TRP A 51 -0.66 0.07 13.37
C TRP A 51 -1.36 1.32 12.83
N VAL A 52 -1.43 1.51 11.50
CA VAL A 52 -2.16 2.65 10.92
C VAL A 52 -3.65 2.56 11.25
N LYS A 53 -4.26 1.37 11.16
CA LYS A 53 -5.69 1.20 11.52
C LYS A 53 -5.96 1.43 13.00
N GLU A 54 -5.01 1.11 13.89
CA GLU A 54 -5.12 1.38 15.32
C GLU A 54 -5.01 2.88 15.64
N ASN A 55 -4.08 3.59 15.00
CA ASN A 55 -3.75 4.99 15.34
C ASN A 55 -4.53 6.02 14.51
N HIS A 56 -4.91 5.67 13.29
CA HIS A 56 -5.56 6.54 12.29
C HIS A 56 -6.66 5.78 11.53
N PRO A 57 -7.68 5.23 12.22
CA PRO A 57 -8.68 4.32 11.62
C PRO A 57 -9.44 4.91 10.44
N ASP A 58 -9.66 6.22 10.44
CA ASP A 58 -10.46 6.95 9.45
C ASP A 58 -9.70 7.25 8.14
N VAL A 59 -8.39 7.00 8.09
CA VAL A 59 -7.58 7.26 6.90
C VAL A 59 -7.59 6.01 6.00
N PRO A 60 -8.11 6.10 4.75
CA PRO A 60 -8.03 5.02 3.79
C PRO A 60 -6.58 4.63 3.54
N THR A 61 -6.24 3.41 3.90
CA THR A 61 -4.86 2.90 3.83
C THR A 61 -4.83 1.59 3.06
N GLY A 62 -4.01 1.54 2.01
CA GLY A 62 -3.87 0.35 1.17
C GLY A 62 -2.52 -0.33 1.29
N GLY A 63 -2.53 -1.65 1.08
CA GLY A 63 -1.35 -2.50 1.01
C GLY A 63 -1.02 -2.94 -0.42
N GLY A 64 0.18 -3.43 -0.65
CA GLY A 64 0.65 -4.06 -1.88
C GLY A 64 2.18 -4.08 -2.01
N ASN A 65 2.72 -4.58 -3.10
CA ASN A 65 2.01 -5.18 -4.23
C ASN A 65 1.80 -6.68 -4.07
N VAL A 66 0.72 -7.20 -4.65
CA VAL A 66 0.44 -8.64 -4.67
C VAL A 66 0.01 -9.10 -6.07
N VAL A 67 0.07 -10.41 -6.35
CA VAL A 67 -0.31 -11.01 -7.65
C VAL A 67 -1.20 -12.25 -7.54
N ASP A 68 -1.39 -12.79 -6.34
CA ASP A 68 -2.22 -13.96 -6.04
C ASP A 68 -3.30 -13.65 -5.00
N GLY A 69 -4.23 -14.59 -4.83
CA GLY A 69 -5.39 -14.42 -3.95
C GLY A 69 -5.07 -14.57 -2.47
N GLU A 70 -4.04 -15.34 -2.10
CA GLU A 70 -3.65 -15.56 -0.71
C GLU A 70 -3.02 -14.30 -0.13
N ALA A 71 -2.09 -13.70 -0.86
CA ALA A 71 -1.48 -12.43 -0.52
C ALA A 71 -2.50 -11.28 -0.48
N PHE A 72 -3.49 -11.29 -1.36
CA PHE A 72 -4.60 -10.33 -1.32
C PHE A 72 -5.43 -10.48 -0.03
N ALA A 73 -5.84 -11.71 0.30
CA ALA A 73 -6.62 -11.99 1.50
C ALA A 73 -5.84 -11.62 2.76
N PHE A 74 -4.55 -11.96 2.81
CA PHE A 74 -3.66 -11.61 3.91
C PHE A 74 -3.63 -10.10 4.20
N LEU A 75 -3.45 -9.25 3.18
CA LEU A 75 -3.43 -7.80 3.37
C LEU A 75 -4.82 -7.23 3.71
N ALA A 76 -5.89 -7.80 3.14
CA ALA A 76 -7.25 -7.40 3.47
C ALA A 76 -7.59 -7.72 4.94
N GLU A 77 -7.21 -8.90 5.42
CA GLU A 77 -7.38 -9.33 6.81
C GLU A 77 -6.51 -8.51 7.78
N ALA A 78 -5.33 -8.05 7.35
CA ALA A 78 -4.48 -7.13 8.11
C ALA A 78 -5.05 -5.70 8.22
N GLY A 79 -6.17 -5.41 7.53
CA GLY A 79 -6.88 -4.14 7.64
C GLY A 79 -6.66 -3.15 6.50
N ALA A 80 -6.15 -3.61 5.34
CA ALA A 80 -6.08 -2.76 4.15
C ALA A 80 -7.47 -2.40 3.61
N ASP A 81 -7.74 -1.10 3.43
CA ASP A 81 -8.97 -0.59 2.83
C ASP A 81 -9.00 -0.82 1.31
N PHE A 82 -7.82 -0.96 0.68
CA PHE A 82 -7.64 -1.36 -0.71
C PHE A 82 -6.31 -2.08 -0.92
N VAL A 83 -6.19 -2.85 -2.01
CA VAL A 83 -4.97 -3.61 -2.32
C VAL A 83 -4.43 -3.24 -3.70
N LYS A 84 -3.15 -2.88 -3.79
CA LYS A 84 -2.42 -2.56 -5.02
C LYS A 84 -1.94 -3.86 -5.68
N VAL A 85 -2.47 -4.18 -6.86
CA VAL A 85 -2.22 -5.45 -7.56
C VAL A 85 -1.26 -5.26 -8.73
N GLY A 86 -0.21 -6.09 -8.77
CA GLY A 86 0.69 -6.21 -9.91
C GLY A 86 2.17 -6.23 -9.52
N VAL A 87 2.90 -7.25 -9.98
CA VAL A 87 4.35 -7.38 -9.77
C VAL A 87 4.99 -7.72 -11.12
N GLY A 88 5.86 -6.84 -11.62
CA GLY A 88 6.53 -7.02 -12.91
C GLY A 88 5.70 -6.66 -14.15
N GLY A 89 4.53 -6.03 -13.98
CA GLY A 89 3.68 -5.57 -15.09
C GLY A 89 3.93 -4.12 -15.53
N GLY A 90 4.76 -3.37 -14.80
CA GLY A 90 5.06 -1.96 -15.13
C GLY A 90 6.03 -1.84 -16.32
N SER A 91 5.85 -0.81 -17.15
CA SER A 91 6.64 -0.58 -18.37
C SER A 91 8.15 -0.47 -18.14
N ILE A 92 8.57 0.00 -16.98
CA ILE A 92 9.98 0.13 -16.57
C ILE A 92 10.43 -0.94 -15.56
N CYS A 93 9.53 -1.85 -15.20
CA CYS A 93 9.76 -2.78 -14.10
C CYS A 93 10.51 -4.03 -14.59
N ILE A 94 11.72 -4.25 -14.07
CA ILE A 94 12.55 -5.43 -14.39
C ILE A 94 12.47 -6.54 -13.32
N THR A 95 11.46 -6.50 -12.43
CA THR A 95 11.33 -7.47 -11.33
C THR A 95 11.27 -8.92 -11.82
N ARG A 96 10.57 -9.17 -12.93
CA ARG A 96 10.50 -10.51 -13.52
C ARG A 96 11.86 -10.97 -14.03
N ASP A 97 12.61 -10.09 -14.68
CA ASP A 97 13.91 -10.41 -15.26
C ASP A 97 15.00 -10.59 -14.19
N GLN A 98 14.97 -9.78 -13.13
CA GLN A 98 16.01 -9.78 -12.09
C GLN A 98 15.72 -10.76 -10.95
N LYS A 99 14.45 -10.91 -10.55
CA LYS A 99 14.06 -11.74 -9.39
C LYS A 99 13.36 -13.04 -9.79
N GLY A 100 12.99 -13.23 -11.07
CA GLY A 100 12.28 -14.42 -11.54
C GLY A 100 10.84 -14.56 -11.02
N ILE A 101 10.29 -13.52 -10.38
CA ILE A 101 8.95 -13.52 -9.77
C ILE A 101 8.06 -12.43 -10.38
N GLY A 102 6.75 -12.65 -10.30
CA GLY A 102 5.72 -11.76 -10.82
C GLY A 102 4.64 -12.52 -11.58
N ARG A 103 3.71 -11.79 -12.19
CA ARG A 103 2.61 -12.38 -12.97
C ARG A 103 2.25 -11.50 -14.15
N CYS A 104 1.72 -12.08 -15.24
CA CYS A 104 1.04 -11.29 -16.26
C CYS A 104 -0.10 -10.47 -15.61
N GLN A 105 -0.17 -9.17 -15.90
CA GLN A 105 -1.18 -8.28 -15.31
C GLN A 105 -2.59 -8.60 -15.82
N SER A 106 -2.69 -9.19 -17.00
CA SER A 106 -3.93 -9.69 -17.61
C SER A 106 -3.94 -11.21 -17.63
N LEU A 107 -5.11 -11.77 -17.96
CA LEU A 107 -5.29 -13.17 -18.38
C LEU A 107 -4.29 -13.55 -19.48
#